data_AF-A0A2Y6EFP6-F1
#
_entry.id   AF-A0A2Y6EFP6-F1
#
_cell.length_a   1.000
_cell.length_b   1.000
_cell.length_c   1.000
_cell.angle_alpha   90.00
_cell.angle_beta   90.00
_cell.angle_gamma   90.00
#
_symmetry.space_group_name_H-M   'P 1'
#
loop_
_entity.id
_entity.type
_entity.pdbx_description
1 polymer ?
#
loop_
_entity_poly.entity_id
_entity_poly.type
_entity_poly.pdbx_seq_one_letter_code
_entity_poly.pdbx_strand_id
1 'polypeptide(L)' 'MSNTSSNFEMTGTLLGLELRKRKTPQEKIAIIQQTMEPGMTVSHVARLHGIQPSLLLKWKK' A
#
# COMPACT_ATOMS: atom_id res chain seq x y z
N MET A 1 12.89 9.07 21.76
CA MET A 1 11.76 8.21 21.38
C MET A 1 11.33 8.61 19.98
N SER A 2 11.23 7.65 19.06
CA SER A 2 10.96 7.90 17.64
C SER A 2 9.49 8.27 17.43
N ASN A 3 9.24 9.53 17.10
CA ASN A 3 7.90 10.03 16.78
C ASN A 3 7.59 9.71 15.31
N THR A 4 7.12 8.50 15.01
CA THR A 4 6.48 8.20 13.73
C THR A 4 5.05 8.67 13.82
N SER A 5 4.84 9.96 13.53
CA SER A 5 3.53 10.57 13.39
C SER A 5 2.71 9.78 12.35
N SER A 6 1.71 9.09 12.87
CA SER A 6 0.65 8.42 12.12
C SER A 6 -0.10 9.45 11.27
N ASN A 7 0.37 9.67 10.05
CA ASN A 7 -0.36 10.39 9.00
C ASN A 7 -1.25 9.42 8.20
N PHE A 8 -1.91 8.48 8.87
CA PHE A 8 -2.78 7.49 8.21
C PHE A 8 -4.27 7.91 8.23
N GLU A 9 -4.65 8.90 9.04
CA GLU A 9 -6.06 9.21 9.28
C GLU A 9 -6.39 10.68 9.01
N MET A 10 -6.44 11.09 7.73
CA MET A 10 -7.16 12.32 7.36
C MET A 10 -7.56 12.30 5.89
N THR A 11 -8.62 11.57 5.55
CA THR A 11 -9.64 11.98 4.55
C THR A 11 -10.61 10.83 4.24
N GLY A 12 -11.89 11.00 4.58
CA GLY A 12 -12.98 10.33 3.86
C GLY A 12 -13.78 9.28 4.62
N THR A 13 -14.30 9.60 5.80
CA THR A 13 -15.57 9.00 6.26
C THR A 13 -16.72 9.64 5.48
N LEU A 14 -17.16 9.01 4.39
CA LEU A 14 -18.52 9.17 3.88
C LEU A 14 -19.00 7.81 3.32
N LEU A 15 -19.71 7.09 4.18
CA LEU A 15 -20.77 6.16 3.83
C LEU A 15 -20.41 5.00 2.87
N GLY A 16 -19.77 3.94 3.36
CA GLY A 16 -19.88 2.57 2.78
C GLY A 16 -19.43 2.35 1.33
N LEU A 17 -18.89 3.37 0.66
CA LEU A 17 -18.34 3.29 -0.68
C LEU A 17 -16.85 3.49 -0.54
N GLU A 18 -16.11 2.39 -0.42
CA GLU A 18 -14.65 2.39 -0.39
C GLU A 18 -14.16 2.85 -1.78
N LEU A 19 -14.20 4.16 -1.99
CA LEU A 19 -13.66 4.82 -3.17
C LEU A 19 -12.23 4.34 -3.25
N ARG A 20 -11.92 3.55 -4.29
CA ARG A 20 -10.58 3.02 -4.53
C ARG A 20 -9.63 4.21 -4.61
N LYS A 21 -9.04 4.57 -3.47
CA LYS A 21 -8.12 5.69 -3.38
C LYS A 21 -6.97 5.37 -4.33
N ARG A 22 -6.70 6.29 -5.26
CA ARG A 22 -5.54 6.18 -6.12
C ARG A 22 -4.31 6.21 -5.22
N LYS A 23 -3.45 5.20 -5.32
CA LYS A 23 -2.16 5.18 -4.62
C LYS A 23 -1.27 6.25 -5.23
N THR A 24 -0.68 7.08 -4.40
CA THR A 24 0.34 8.05 -4.79
C THR A 24 1.60 7.31 -5.30
N PRO A 25 2.45 7.95 -6.11
CA PRO A 25 3.72 7.37 -6.53
C PRO A 25 4.60 6.92 -5.37
N GLN A 26 4.61 7.68 -4.27
CA GLN A 26 5.37 7.41 -3.05
C GLN A 26 4.88 6.14 -2.35
N GLU A 27 3.56 5.99 -2.19
CA GLU A 27 2.97 4.75 -1.65
C GLU A 27 3.30 3.56 -2.54
N LYS A 28 3.18 3.71 -3.86
CA LYS A 28 3.59 2.66 -4.81
C LYS A 28 5.04 2.23 -4.59
N ILE A 29 5.98 3.18 -4.47
CA ILE A 29 7.40 2.89 -4.23
C ILE A 29 7.56 2.17 -2.89
N ALA A 30 6.95 2.66 -1.81
CA ALA A 30 7.04 2.02 -0.49
C ALA A 30 6.55 0.57 -0.51
N ILE A 31 5.43 0.32 -1.20
CA ILE A 31 4.86 -1.03 -1.34
C ILE A 31 5.78 -1.93 -2.17
N ILE A 32 6.39 -1.43 -3.25
CA ILE A 32 7.37 -2.19 -4.05
C ILE A 32 8.59 -2.52 -3.19
N GLN A 33 9.13 -1.58 -2.43
CA GLN A 33 10.27 -1.83 -1.54
C GLN A 33 9.96 -2.91 -0.51
N GLN A 34 8.75 -2.89 0.08
CA GLN A 34 8.33 -3.94 1.01
C GLN A 34 8.29 -5.35 0.37
N THR A 35 8.07 -5.46 -0.94
CA THR A 35 8.16 -6.76 -1.63
C THR A 35 9.59 -7.24 -1.88
N MET A 36 10.58 -6.37 -1.72
CA MET A 36 12.00 -6.69 -1.90
C MET A 36 12.65 -7.15 -0.59
N GLU A 37 11.97 -6.96 0.55
CA GLU A 37 12.45 -7.41 1.85
C GLU A 37 12.52 -8.95 1.92
N PRO A 38 13.61 -9.52 2.47
CA PRO A 38 13.77 -10.96 2.60
C PRO A 38 12.66 -11.55 3.48
N GLY A 39 12.00 -12.60 2.99
CA GLY A 39 10.87 -13.24 3.69
C GLY A 39 9.50 -12.64 3.37
N MET A 40 9.43 -11.53 2.62
CA MET A 40 8.16 -10.99 2.13
C MET A 40 7.76 -11.61 0.79
N THR A 41 6.49 -11.97 0.67
CA THR A 41 5.91 -12.44 -0.60
C THR A 41 5.01 -11.36 -1.20
N VAL A 42 4.97 -11.28 -2.53
CA VAL A 42 4.08 -10.37 -3.28
C VAL A 42 2.63 -10.53 -2.83
N SER A 43 2.17 -11.78 -2.62
CA SER A 43 0.81 -12.09 -2.16
C SER A 43 0.53 -11.65 -0.72
N HIS A 44 1.55 -11.62 0.14
CA HIS A 44 1.41 -11.13 1.52
C HIS A 44 1.28 -9.60 1.51
N VAL A 45 2.19 -8.90 0.82
CA VAL A 45 2.17 -7.44 0.69
C VAL A 45 0.90 -6.95 -0.02
N ALA A 46 0.45 -7.65 -1.05
CA ALA A 46 -0.79 -7.34 -1.77
C ALA A 46 -2.03 -7.37 -0.84
N ARG A 47 -2.12 -8.38 0.03
CA ARG A 47 -3.22 -8.48 1.02
C ARG A 47 -3.15 -7.38 2.07
N LEU A 48 -1.95 -7.06 2.54
CA LEU A 48 -1.73 -5.98 3.52
C LEU A 48 -2.23 -4.61 3.01
N HIS A 49 -2.02 -4.33 1.72
CA HIS A 49 -2.35 -3.03 1.11
C HIS A 49 -3.68 -3.01 0.36
N GLY A 50 -4.44 -4.11 0.38
CA GLY A 50 -5.71 -4.22 -0.38
C GLY A 50 -5.51 -4.04 -1.88
N ILE A 51 -4.43 -4.58 -2.44
CA ILE A 51 -4.06 -4.47 -3.85
C ILE A 51 -4.06 -5.85 -4.50
N GLN A 52 -4.42 -5.92 -5.78
CA GLN A 52 -4.29 -7.17 -6.53
C GLN A 52 -2.80 -7.48 -6.80
N PRO A 53 -2.32 -8.71 -6.54
CA PRO A 53 -0.91 -9.07 -6.78
C PRO A 53 -0.42 -8.80 -8.21
N SER A 54 -1.30 -8.97 -9.20
CA SER A 54 -1.01 -8.67 -10.61
C SER A 54 -0.65 -7.20 -10.85
N LEU A 55 -1.23 -6.27 -10.08
CA LEU A 55 -0.96 -4.83 -10.16
C LEU A 55 0.45 -4.55 -9.65
N LEU A 56 0.85 -5.22 -8.56
CA LEU A 56 2.17 -5.09 -7.97
C LEU A 56 3.26 -5.61 -8.92
N LEU A 57 2.99 -6.69 -9.66
CA LEU A 57 3.88 -7.18 -10.72
C LEU A 57 4.00 -6.20 -11.89
N LYS A 58 2.90 -5.54 -12.30
CA LYS A 58 2.95 -4.49 -13.33
C LYS A 58 3.74 -3.26 -12.87
N TRP A 59 3.72 -2.97 -11.58
CA TRP A 59 4.41 -1.84 -10.97
C TRP A 59 5.92 -2.03 -10.83
N LYS A 60 6.37 -3.29 -10.76
CA LYS A 60 7.78 -3.68 -10.66
C LYS A 60 8.48 -3.74 -12.03
N LYS A 61 7.72 -3.79 -13.13
CA LYS A 61 8.28 -3.62 -14.48
C LYS A 61 8.75 -2.18 -14.67
#